data_AF-A0A8I0LAI1-F1
#
_entry.id   AF-A0A8I0LAI1-F1
#
_cell.length_a   1.000
_cell.length_b   1.000
_cell.length_c   1.000
_cell.angle_alpha   90.00
_cell.angle_beta   90.00
_cell.angle_gamma   90.00
#
_symmetry.space_group_name_H-M   'P 1'
#
loop_
_entity.id
_entity.type
_entity.pdbx_description
1 polymer ?
#
loop_
_entity_poly.entity_id
_entity_poly.type
_entity_poly.pdbx_seq_one_letter_code
_entity_poly.pdbx_strand_id
1 'polypeptide(L)' 'MCKNMDNLNIGGVPLKSHAVLAPMAGVSDRAYRELCVRFGPAYCVSEMVSSKALS' A
#
# COMPACT_ATOMS: atom_id res chain seq x y z
N MET A 1 6.24 -9.70 16.35
CA MET A 1 4.88 -10.16 15.97
C MET A 1 4.67 -9.69 14.55
N CYS A 2 4.40 -10.50 13.53
CA CYS A 2 3.81 -11.83 13.46
C CYS A 2 4.73 -12.79 12.69
N LYS A 3 4.93 -13.98 13.25
CA LYS A 3 5.51 -15.12 12.54
C LYS A 3 4.37 -15.78 11.73
N ASN A 4 4.74 -16.28 10.56
CA ASN A 4 4.12 -17.39 9.83
C ASN A 4 3.07 -17.09 8.73
N MET A 5 3.35 -17.72 7.57
CA MET A 5 2.47 -18.34 6.57
C MET A 5 1.72 -17.51 5.51
N ASP A 6 1.79 -18.08 4.29
CA ASP A 6 1.01 -17.88 3.06
C ASP A 6 1.19 -16.55 2.30
N ASN A 7 2.00 -16.58 1.21
CA ASN A 7 2.11 -15.50 0.23
C ASN A 7 0.70 -15.05 -0.21
N LEU A 8 0.27 -13.87 0.23
CA LEU A 8 -1.01 -13.29 -0.15
C LEU A 8 -0.97 -12.91 -1.62
N ASN A 9 -1.76 -13.57 -2.46
CA ASN A 9 -1.83 -13.30 -3.89
C ASN A 9 -3.06 -12.44 -4.22
N ILE A 10 -2.83 -11.23 -4.74
CA ILE A 10 -3.89 -10.35 -5.25
C ILE A 10 -3.76 -10.29 -6.77
N GLY A 11 -4.72 -10.86 -7.51
CA GLY A 11 -4.73 -10.80 -8.99
C GLY A 11 -3.46 -11.34 -9.66
N GLY A 12 -2.77 -12.30 -9.04
CA GLY A 12 -1.51 -12.86 -9.55
C GLY A 12 -0.23 -12.18 -9.03
N VAL A 13 -0.34 -11.13 -8.21
CA VAL A 13 0.80 -10.47 -7.56
C VAL A 13 1.02 -11.07 -6.17
N PRO A 14 2.14 -11.77 -5.91
CA PRO A 14 2.48 -12.27 -4.59
C PRO A 14 3.00 -11.16 -3.68
N LEU A 15 2.33 -10.97 -2.55
CA LEU A 15 2.71 -10.03 -1.51
C LEU A 15 3.57 -10.72 -0.45
N LYS A 16 4.64 -10.04 -0.05
CA LYS A 16 5.62 -10.54 0.93
C LYS A 16 5.15 -10.42 2.38
N SER A 17 4.04 -9.75 2.63
CA SER A 17 3.42 -9.62 3.96
C SER A 17 1.91 -9.35 3.84
N HIS A 18 1.19 -9.35 4.96
CA HIS A 18 -0.27 -9.10 5.00
C HIS A 18 -0.63 -7.67 5.41
N ALA A 19 0.37 -6.82 5.70
CA ALA A 19 0.14 -5.44 6.11
C ALA A 19 0.17 -4.52 4.89
N VAL A 20 -0.98 -3.97 4.51
CA VAL A 20 -1.11 -3.06 3.38
C VAL A 20 -1.44 -1.67 3.90
N LEU A 21 -0.80 -0.63 3.34
CA LEU A 21 -1.15 0.74 3.64
C LEU A 21 -2.47 1.11 2.94
N ALA A 22 -3.45 1.56 3.71
CA ALA A 22 -4.71 2.03 3.17
C ALA A 22 -4.52 3.33 2.35
N PRO A 23 -5.25 3.50 1.23
CA PRO A 23 -5.26 4.77 0.51
C PRO A 23 -5.93 5.85 1.36
N MET A 24 -5.15 6.86 1.75
CA MET A 24 -5.64 8.04 2.45
C MET A 24 -5.41 9.27 1.56
N ALA A 25 -6.50 9.88 1.06
CA ALA A 25 -6.43 11.11 0.26
C ALA A 25 -5.94 12.28 1.13
N GLY A 26 -4.95 13.03 0.65
CA GLY A 26 -4.30 14.14 1.35
C GLY A 26 -3.21 13.72 2.35
N VAL A 27 -2.96 12.42 2.54
CA VAL A 27 -1.96 11.89 3.50
C VAL A 27 -0.94 10.97 2.81
N SER A 28 -1.33 10.30 1.71
CA SER A 28 -0.48 9.32 1.00
C SER A 28 0.50 9.96 0.01
N ASP A 29 1.07 11.10 0.40
CA ASP A 29 2.12 11.81 -0.34
C ASP A 29 3.36 10.93 -0.56
N ARG A 30 4.20 11.35 -1.52
CA ARG A 30 5.42 10.61 -1.88
C ARG A 30 6.33 10.35 -0.67
N ALA A 31 6.51 11.35 0.20
CA ALA A 31 7.34 11.21 1.39
C ALA A 31 6.77 10.20 2.40
N TYR A 32 5.45 10.20 2.59
CA TYR A 32 4.78 9.22 3.46
C TYR A 32 4.92 7.80 2.91
N ARG A 33 4.78 7.63 1.60
CA ARG A 33 5.01 6.34 0.92
C ARG A 33 6.44 5.85 1.07
N GLU A 34 7.43 6.72 0.88
CA GLU A 34 8.85 6.34 1.07
C GLU A 34 9.16 5.95 2.51
N LEU A 35 8.60 6.65 3.49
CA LEU A 35 8.71 6.28 4.90
C LEU A 35 8.04 4.93 5.17
N CYS A 36 6.78 4.76 4.75
CA CYS A 36 6.06 3.52 4.92
C CYS A 36 6.81 2.34 4.30
N VAL A 37 7.34 2.45 3.08
CA VAL A 37 8.13 1.37 2.43
C VAL A 37 9.33 0.96 3.28
N ARG A 38 10.00 1.91 3.96
CA ARG A 38 11.11 1.59 4.87
C ARG A 38 10.68 0.78 6.11
N PHE A 39 9.42 0.88 6.52
CA PHE A 39 8.86 0.09 7.62
C PHE A 39 8.39 -1.31 7.21
N GLY A 40 8.47 -1.68 5.93
CA GLY A 40 8.21 -3.04 5.44
C GLY A 40 6.73 -3.44 5.22
N PRO A 41 5.83 -2.58 4.71
CA PRO A 41 4.50 -2.97 4.28
C PRO A 41 4.58 -3.87 3.05
N ALA A 42 3.57 -4.70 2.88
CA ALA A 42 3.38 -5.58 1.74
C ALA A 42 3.17 -4.77 0.46
N TYR A 43 2.40 -3.70 0.59
CA TYR A 43 1.92 -2.87 -0.51
C TYR A 43 1.57 -1.47 0.00
N CYS A 44 1.87 -0.45 -0.80
CA CYS A 44 1.50 0.93 -0.52
C CYS A 44 0.62 1.46 -1.64
N VAL A 45 -0.59 1.91 -1.30
CA VAL A 45 -1.53 2.52 -2.26
C VAL A 45 -1.27 4.02 -2.33
N SER A 46 -1.36 4.61 -3.53
CA SER A 46 -1.31 6.06 -3.73
C SER A 46 -2.60 6.74 -3.29
N GLU A 47 -2.63 8.07 -3.33
CA GLU A 47 -3.84 8.84 -3.07
C GLU A 47 -5.00 8.44 -3.99
N MET A 48 -6.22 8.60 -3.48
CA MET A 48 -7.43 8.46 -4.27
C MET A 48 -7.61 9.71 -5.14
N VAL A 49 -7.54 9.55 -6.46
CA VAL A 49 -7.77 10.64 -7.41
C VAL A 49 -9.24 10.63 -7.83
N SER A 50 -9.94 11.77 -7.69
CA SER A 50 -11.31 11.91 -8.16
C SER A 50 -11.34 11.94 -9.69
N SER A 51 -12.25 11.18 -10.31
CA SER A 51 -12.47 11.20 -11.76
C SER A 51 -12.81 12.59 -12.30
N LYS A 52 -13.37 13.47 -11.45
CA LYS A 52 -13.71 14.85 -11.79
C LYS A 52 -12.49 15.77 -11.90
N ALA A 53 -11.35 15.40 -11.32
CA ALA A 53 -10.10 16.17 -11.41
C ALA A 53 -9.32 15.86 -12.71
N LEU A 54 -9.68 14.78 -13.41
CA LEU A 54 -9.07 14.34 -14.67
C LEU A 54 -9.95 14.62 -15.90
N SER A 55 -11.15 15.19 -15.69
CA SER A 55 -12.13 15.47 -16.73
C SER A 55 -12.14 16.92 -17.18
#